data_AF-F0QSN0-F1
#
_entry.id   AF-F0QSN0-F1
#
_cell.length_a   1.000
_cell.length_b   1.000
_cell.length_c   1.000
_cell.angle_alpha   90.00
_cell.angle_beta   90.00
_cell.angle_gamma   90.00
#
_symmetry.space_group_name_H-M   'P 1'
#
loop_
_entity.id
_entity.type
_entity.pdbx_description
1 polymer ?
#
loop_
_entity_poly.entity_id
_entity_poly.type
_entity_poly.pdbx_seq_one_letter_code
_entity_poly.pdbx_strand_id
1 'polypeptide(L)'
;MRRTGKTSLMRVALNEVGCPYIYLDVRFAGRPRQIDLIELIRRGLEDFLIRNRSIIDKVRDALSRVRWVRVGVSPIHVEIRLGESRRLSIGELLNAINDLGAELGRAVVIAVDEAQELSRVTWVDFNMLLAYAYDNLRYVKLLLSGSEVGVLDRFLRVNDPEAPLFGRYIHFVNTRRLSPDESLDFLRRGFEQYGVRPGDDFLVRIVNDLDGVIGWLTYIGHQYVIEGKQSIEEVLEPAIALALNELRNFLTNRSPRYRVLLKELFVRRSWRELKAALEIAEGKPINDKSLYVLLKELIDHGIAEKANEEYVIADPILKKAVLKL
;
A
#
# COMPACT_ATOMS: atom_id res chain seq x y z
N MET A 1 2.05 -4.37 7.41
CA MET A 1 1.31 -5.62 7.17
C MET A 1 0.50 -5.47 5.90
N ARG A 2 0.77 -6.32 4.91
CA ARG A 2 0.05 -6.37 3.63
C ARG A 2 -1.34 -6.97 3.84
N ARG A 3 -2.26 -6.75 2.89
CA ARG A 3 -3.58 -7.41 2.86
C ARG A 3 -4.42 -7.16 4.13
N THR A 4 -4.39 -5.96 4.66
CA THR A 4 -5.18 -5.55 5.84
C THR A 4 -6.46 -4.79 5.49
N GLY A 5 -6.82 -4.72 4.21
CA GLY A 5 -7.99 -3.97 3.74
C GLY A 5 -7.79 -2.45 3.63
N LYS A 6 -6.54 -1.95 3.68
CA LYS A 6 -6.19 -0.52 3.64
C LYS A 6 -6.83 0.23 2.46
N THR A 7 -6.68 -0.28 1.23
CA THR A 7 -7.30 0.30 0.04
C THR A 7 -8.84 0.36 0.15
N SER A 8 -9.45 -0.72 0.64
CA SER A 8 -10.91 -0.78 0.81
C SER A 8 -11.37 0.22 1.86
N LEU A 9 -10.71 0.27 3.02
CA LEU A 9 -10.99 1.24 4.08
C LEU A 9 -10.83 2.68 3.59
N MET A 10 -9.77 2.96 2.85
CA MET A 10 -9.53 4.27 2.24
C MET A 10 -10.67 4.66 1.29
N ARG A 11 -11.12 3.75 0.43
CA ARG A 11 -12.23 4.01 -0.50
C ARG A 11 -13.55 4.25 0.22
N VAL A 12 -13.85 3.46 1.25
CA VAL A 12 -15.05 3.65 2.07
C VAL A 12 -15.00 5.02 2.74
N ALA A 13 -13.90 5.36 3.41
CA ALA A 13 -13.74 6.66 4.06
C ALA A 13 -13.90 7.83 3.07
N LEU A 14 -13.32 7.74 1.87
CA LEU A 14 -13.45 8.78 0.85
C LEU A 14 -14.90 8.97 0.37
N ASN A 15 -15.68 7.89 0.28
CA ASN A 15 -17.08 7.95 -0.10
C ASN A 15 -17.99 8.48 1.02
N GLU A 16 -17.64 8.23 2.29
CA GLU A 16 -18.44 8.63 3.46
C GLU A 16 -18.17 10.06 3.93
N VAL A 17 -16.94 10.57 3.76
CA VAL A 17 -16.53 11.91 4.25
C VAL A 17 -17.28 13.06 3.55
N GLY A 18 -17.89 12.81 2.38
CA GLY A 18 -18.66 13.83 1.66
C GLY A 18 -17.83 14.97 1.06
N CYS A 19 -16.50 14.82 1.00
CA CYS A 19 -15.58 15.75 0.34
C CYS A 19 -15.25 15.29 -1.09
N PRO A 20 -15.05 16.21 -2.06
CA PRO A 20 -14.49 15.86 -3.35
C PRO A 20 -13.10 15.23 -3.17
N TYR A 21 -12.76 14.22 -3.97
CA TYR A 21 -11.46 13.58 -3.88
C TYR A 21 -10.86 13.11 -5.21
N ILE A 22 -9.55 13.29 -5.32
CA ILE A 22 -8.71 12.67 -6.35
C ILE A 22 -8.09 11.43 -5.72
N TYR A 23 -8.23 10.28 -6.38
CA TYR A 23 -7.66 9.02 -5.95
C TYR A 23 -6.59 8.59 -6.96
N LEU A 24 -5.38 8.34 -6.48
CA LEU A 24 -4.21 7.95 -7.26
C LEU A 24 -3.69 6.62 -6.73
N ASP A 25 -3.74 5.58 -7.56
CA ASP A 25 -3.15 4.28 -7.27
C ASP A 25 -1.75 4.20 -7.89
N VAL A 26 -0.70 4.38 -7.08
CA VAL A 26 0.68 4.58 -7.59
C VAL A 26 1.43 3.27 -7.85
N ARG A 27 0.72 2.14 -8.06
CA ARG A 27 1.34 0.86 -8.39
C ARG A 27 1.91 0.85 -9.81
N PHE A 28 3.19 1.21 -9.95
CA PHE A 28 3.89 1.24 -11.23
C PHE A 28 4.43 -0.13 -11.66
N ALA A 29 4.21 -0.48 -12.93
CA ALA A 29 4.83 -1.63 -13.57
C ALA A 29 6.31 -1.34 -13.87
N GLY A 30 7.23 -2.01 -13.17
CA GLY A 30 8.67 -1.77 -13.36
C GLY A 30 9.10 -0.34 -12.97
N ARG A 31 10.29 0.09 -13.38
CA ARG A 31 10.79 1.43 -13.06
C ARG A 31 9.86 2.47 -13.69
N PRO A 32 9.26 3.37 -12.90
CA PRO A 32 8.31 4.32 -13.47
C PRO A 32 9.04 5.19 -14.50
N ARG A 33 8.28 5.70 -15.48
CA ARG A 33 8.71 6.72 -16.43
C ARG A 33 7.76 7.91 -16.31
N GLN A 34 8.15 9.02 -16.92
CA GLN A 34 7.31 10.22 -16.90
C GLN A 34 5.90 9.98 -17.44
N ILE A 35 5.76 9.18 -18.51
CA ILE A 35 4.45 8.85 -19.10
C ILE A 35 3.54 8.11 -18.12
N ASP A 36 4.10 7.29 -17.23
CA ASP A 36 3.33 6.50 -16.28
C ASP A 36 2.73 7.43 -15.19
N LEU A 37 3.48 8.46 -14.76
CA LEU A 37 2.98 9.50 -13.86
C LEU A 37 1.93 10.41 -14.54
N ILE A 38 2.13 10.75 -15.81
CA ILE A 38 1.15 11.51 -16.61
C ILE A 38 -0.16 10.75 -16.67
N GLU A 39 -0.11 9.47 -17.03
CA GLU A 39 -1.30 8.65 -17.16
C GLU A 39 -2.03 8.46 -15.82
N LEU A 40 -1.27 8.28 -14.73
CA LEU A 40 -1.82 8.24 -13.37
C LEU A 40 -2.60 9.52 -13.03
N ILE A 41 -1.99 10.69 -13.27
CA ILE A 41 -2.64 11.99 -13.00
C ILE A 41 -3.85 12.16 -13.90
N ARG A 42 -3.73 11.86 -15.19
CA ARG A 42 -4.82 11.96 -16.19
C ARG A 42 -6.04 11.18 -15.73
N ARG A 43 -5.86 9.90 -15.41
CA ARG A 43 -6.95 9.03 -14.90
C ARG A 43 -7.54 9.56 -13.60
N GLY A 44 -6.69 9.97 -12.67
CA GLY A 44 -7.14 10.54 -11.40
C GLY A 44 -8.02 11.78 -11.57
N LEU A 45 -7.69 12.65 -12.53
CA LEU A 45 -8.47 13.85 -12.86
C LEU A 45 -9.76 13.52 -13.61
N GLU A 46 -9.75 12.57 -14.55
CA GLU A 46 -10.97 12.11 -15.24
C GLU A 46 -11.97 11.50 -14.27
N ASP A 47 -11.50 10.60 -13.40
CA ASP A 47 -12.31 10.01 -12.34
C ASP A 47 -12.86 11.06 -11.38
N PHE A 48 -12.05 12.07 -11.06
CA PHE A 48 -12.47 13.20 -10.23
C PHE A 48 -13.60 14.00 -10.89
N LEU A 49 -13.49 14.33 -12.17
CA LEU A 49 -14.53 15.00 -12.94
C LEU A 49 -15.82 14.16 -13.03
N ILE A 50 -15.70 12.86 -13.29
CA ILE A 50 -16.84 11.94 -13.38
C ILE A 50 -17.58 11.84 -12.05
N ARG A 51 -16.85 11.71 -10.93
CA ARG A 51 -17.46 11.64 -9.58
C ARG A 51 -18.12 12.95 -9.17
N ASN A 52 -17.61 14.08 -9.64
CA ASN A 52 -18.03 15.41 -9.22
C ASN A 52 -18.83 16.15 -10.31
N ARG A 53 -19.66 15.43 -11.08
CA ARG A 53 -20.48 16.00 -12.17
C ARG A 53 -21.33 17.19 -11.74
N SER A 54 -21.83 17.21 -10.52
CA SER A 54 -22.64 18.31 -9.97
C SER A 54 -21.88 19.63 -9.82
N ILE A 55 -20.55 19.59 -9.76
CA ILE A 55 -19.67 20.76 -9.66
C ILE A 55 -18.67 20.82 -10.82
N ILE A 56 -18.98 20.19 -11.96
CA ILE A 56 -18.02 19.99 -13.05
C ILE A 56 -17.50 21.30 -13.64
N ASP A 57 -18.33 22.34 -13.73
CA ASP A 57 -17.89 23.65 -14.24
C ASP A 57 -16.84 24.28 -13.32
N LYS A 58 -17.04 24.23 -12.00
CA LYS A 58 -16.05 24.70 -11.02
C LYS A 58 -14.75 23.93 -11.10
N VAL A 59 -14.83 22.60 -11.22
CA VAL A 59 -13.66 21.74 -11.37
C VAL A 59 -12.91 22.06 -12.66
N ARG A 60 -13.64 22.19 -13.79
CA ARG A 60 -13.05 22.56 -15.10
C ARG A 60 -12.36 23.92 -15.00
N ASP A 61 -13.02 24.91 -14.41
CA ASP A 61 -12.51 26.27 -14.31
C ASP A 61 -11.25 26.32 -13.42
N ALA A 62 -11.21 25.57 -12.32
CA ALA A 62 -10.01 25.40 -11.51
C ALA A 62 -8.87 24.73 -12.31
N LEU A 63 -9.14 23.59 -12.97
CA LEU A 63 -8.15 22.86 -13.76
C LEU A 63 -7.65 23.63 -14.98
N SER A 64 -8.45 24.56 -15.52
CA SER A 64 -8.05 25.43 -16.64
C SER A 64 -6.86 26.34 -16.30
N ARG A 65 -6.64 26.62 -15.00
CA ARG A 65 -5.49 27.39 -14.50
C ARG A 65 -4.19 26.61 -14.54
N VAL A 66 -4.26 25.28 -14.70
CA VAL A 66 -3.09 24.42 -14.83
C VAL A 66 -2.69 24.38 -16.30
N ARG A 67 -1.59 25.06 -16.65
CA ARG A 67 -1.15 25.29 -18.05
C ARG A 67 -1.10 24.02 -18.90
N TRP A 68 -0.69 22.91 -18.30
CA TRP A 68 -0.49 21.62 -18.98
C TRP A 68 -1.73 20.71 -18.96
N VAL A 69 -2.85 21.14 -18.38
CA VAL A 69 -4.11 20.38 -18.35
C VAL A 69 -5.11 21.02 -19.32
N ARG A 70 -5.79 20.20 -20.12
CA ARG A 70 -6.99 20.59 -20.87
C ARG A 70 -8.11 19.62 -20.52
N VAL A 71 -9.29 20.16 -20.25
CA VAL A 71 -10.46 19.38 -19.83
C VAL A 71 -11.55 19.56 -20.87
N GLY A 72 -12.00 18.46 -21.47
CA GLY A 72 -13.28 18.39 -22.14
C GLY A 72 -14.32 17.77 -21.21
N VAL A 73 -15.56 18.24 -21.29
CA VAL A 73 -16.67 17.78 -20.43
C VAL A 73 -17.77 17.02 -21.19
N SER A 74 -17.71 17.00 -22.53
CA SER A 74 -18.70 16.35 -23.41
C SER A 74 -18.02 15.72 -24.65
N PRO A 75 -17.47 14.50 -24.55
CA PRO A 75 -17.35 13.64 -23.37
C PRO A 75 -16.27 14.12 -22.38
N ILE A 76 -16.34 13.65 -21.13
CA ILE A 76 -15.30 13.94 -20.13
C ILE A 76 -13.99 13.30 -20.59
N HIS A 77 -12.96 14.13 -20.77
CA HIS A 77 -11.61 13.69 -21.05
C HIS A 77 -10.62 14.74 -20.55
N VAL A 78 -9.44 14.27 -20.15
CA VAL A 78 -8.33 15.13 -19.74
C VAL A 78 -7.15 14.90 -20.66
N GLU A 79 -6.67 15.96 -21.30
CA GLU A 79 -5.41 15.95 -22.03
C GLU A 79 -4.31 16.58 -21.19
N ILE A 80 -3.15 15.93 -21.15
CA ILE A 80 -1.95 16.47 -20.54
C ILE A 80 -0.98 16.89 -21.65
N ARG A 81 -0.77 18.21 -21.79
CA ARG A 81 0.12 18.80 -22.77
C ARG A 81 1.34 19.36 -22.08
N LEU A 82 2.44 18.63 -22.15
CA LEU A 82 3.73 19.12 -21.66
C LEU A 82 4.21 20.28 -22.55
N GLY A 83 4.55 21.41 -21.93
CA GLY A 83 5.21 22.50 -22.63
C GLY A 83 6.67 22.18 -22.98
N GLU A 84 7.40 23.16 -23.53
CA GLU A 84 8.79 23.02 -23.98
C GLU A 84 9.74 22.50 -22.89
N SER A 85 9.49 22.85 -21.63
CA SER A 85 10.29 22.38 -20.48
C SER A 85 10.14 20.88 -20.22
N ARG A 86 9.14 20.21 -20.82
CA ARG A 86 8.76 18.81 -20.60
C ARG A 86 8.64 18.44 -19.12
N ARG A 87 8.37 19.38 -18.21
CA ARG A 87 8.22 19.13 -16.77
C ARG A 87 6.78 19.34 -16.35
N LEU A 88 6.25 18.39 -15.57
CA LEU A 88 4.96 18.53 -14.90
C LEU A 88 5.15 19.38 -13.66
N SER A 89 4.48 20.53 -13.59
CA SER A 89 4.40 21.27 -12.35
C SER A 89 3.26 20.71 -11.51
N ILE A 90 3.57 19.72 -10.65
CA ILE A 90 2.58 19.13 -9.72
C ILE A 90 2.10 20.20 -8.73
N GLY A 91 2.98 21.12 -8.31
CA GLY A 91 2.59 22.25 -7.45
C GLY A 91 1.52 23.15 -8.07
N GLU A 92 1.53 23.36 -9.39
CA GLU A 92 0.48 24.12 -10.08
C GLU A 92 -0.89 23.42 -10.00
N LEU A 93 -0.91 22.09 -10.16
CA LEU A 93 -2.13 21.30 -9.97
C LEU A 93 -2.62 21.34 -8.52
N LEU A 94 -1.71 21.21 -7.54
CA LEU A 94 -2.06 21.28 -6.12
C LEU A 94 -2.68 22.64 -5.74
N ASN A 95 -2.15 23.74 -6.27
CA ASN A 95 -2.72 25.07 -6.08
C ASN A 95 -4.13 25.19 -6.69
N ALA A 96 -4.33 24.72 -7.93
CA ALA A 96 -5.65 24.72 -8.55
C ALA A 96 -6.68 23.92 -7.75
N ILE A 97 -6.28 22.78 -7.17
CA ILE A 97 -7.14 21.97 -6.30
C ILE A 97 -7.44 22.70 -4.99
N ASN A 98 -6.47 23.41 -4.42
CA ASN A 98 -6.68 24.22 -3.22
C ASN A 98 -7.68 25.37 -3.49
N ASP A 99 -7.55 26.06 -4.62
CA ASP A 99 -8.46 27.15 -5.00
C ASP A 99 -9.88 26.62 -5.20
N LEU A 100 -10.03 25.46 -5.83
CA LEU A 100 -11.33 24.78 -5.93
C LEU A 100 -11.92 24.50 -4.55
N GLY A 101 -11.13 23.95 -3.62
CA GLY A 101 -11.59 23.69 -2.26
C GLY A 101 -12.00 24.96 -1.52
N ALA A 102 -11.27 26.06 -1.72
CA ALA A 102 -11.62 27.38 -1.19
C ALA A 102 -12.97 27.87 -1.75
N GLU A 103 -13.19 27.75 -3.06
CA GLU A 103 -14.44 28.13 -3.72
C GLU A 103 -15.63 27.28 -3.27
N LEU A 104 -15.40 25.99 -2.98
CA LEU A 104 -16.42 25.08 -2.46
C LEU A 104 -16.69 25.24 -0.96
N GLY A 105 -15.83 25.99 -0.24
CA GLY A 105 -15.90 26.12 1.21
C GLY A 105 -15.61 24.80 1.96
N ARG A 106 -14.96 23.82 1.32
CA ARG A 106 -14.64 22.51 1.90
C ARG A 106 -13.38 21.93 1.28
N ALA A 107 -12.69 21.07 2.03
CA ALA A 107 -11.46 20.47 1.56
C ALA A 107 -11.67 19.53 0.35
N VAL A 108 -10.65 19.44 -0.51
CA VAL A 108 -10.50 18.39 -1.51
C VAL A 108 -9.43 17.41 -1.02
N VAL A 109 -9.77 16.13 -0.99
CA VAL A 109 -8.85 15.08 -0.56
C VAL A 109 -8.05 14.58 -1.76
N ILE A 110 -6.72 14.50 -1.62
CA ILE A 110 -5.85 13.79 -2.56
C ILE A 110 -5.39 12.52 -1.86
N ALA A 111 -6.00 11.41 -2.27
CA ALA A 111 -5.69 10.09 -1.76
C ALA A 111 -4.66 9.40 -2.66
N VAL A 112 -3.53 8.98 -2.08
CA VAL A 112 -2.45 8.28 -2.76
C VAL A 112 -2.34 6.88 -2.16
N ASP A 113 -2.73 5.87 -2.94
CA ASP A 113 -2.67 4.47 -2.55
C ASP A 113 -1.33 3.83 -2.92
N GLU A 114 -0.75 3.07 -1.99
CA GLU A 114 0.61 2.53 -2.08
C GLU A 114 1.69 3.62 -2.24
N ALA A 115 1.54 4.73 -1.51
CA ALA A 115 2.36 5.94 -1.62
C ALA A 115 3.88 5.69 -1.53
N GLN A 116 4.32 4.59 -0.92
CA GLN A 116 5.74 4.20 -0.92
C GLN A 116 6.31 3.96 -2.32
N GLU A 117 5.47 3.61 -3.31
CA GLU A 117 5.90 3.43 -4.70
C GLU A 117 6.39 4.73 -5.35
N LEU A 118 5.98 5.89 -4.81
CA LEU A 118 6.51 7.19 -5.23
C LEU A 118 8.01 7.32 -5.00
N SER A 119 8.59 6.58 -4.05
CA SER A 119 10.05 6.53 -3.82
C SER A 119 10.84 6.05 -5.05
N ARG A 120 10.18 5.32 -5.96
CA ARG A 120 10.77 4.80 -7.21
C ARG A 120 10.83 5.86 -8.31
N VAL A 121 10.13 6.98 -8.14
CA VAL A 121 10.11 8.13 -9.05
C VAL A 121 11.21 9.10 -8.65
N THR A 122 12.42 8.91 -9.19
CA THR A 122 13.62 9.65 -8.73
C THR A 122 13.77 11.06 -9.29
N TRP A 123 12.93 11.47 -10.26
CA TRP A 123 12.99 12.80 -10.90
C TRP A 123 11.95 13.79 -10.36
N VAL A 124 11.18 13.40 -9.33
CA VAL A 124 10.22 14.26 -8.63
C VAL A 124 10.48 14.14 -7.14
N ASP A 125 10.65 15.28 -6.47
CA ASP A 125 10.75 15.30 -5.01
C ASP A 125 9.34 15.38 -4.39
N PHE A 126 8.75 14.20 -4.17
CA PHE A 126 7.43 14.11 -3.56
C PHE A 126 7.42 14.56 -2.10
N ASN A 127 8.51 14.42 -1.34
CA ASN A 127 8.54 14.89 0.05
C ASN A 127 8.43 16.42 0.12
N MET A 128 9.11 17.13 -0.78
CA MET A 128 8.96 18.58 -0.92
C MET A 128 7.54 18.99 -1.32
N LEU A 129 6.89 18.24 -2.22
CA LEU A 129 5.49 18.51 -2.60
C LEU A 129 4.51 18.26 -1.45
N LEU A 130 4.70 17.18 -0.69
CA LEU A 130 3.89 16.86 0.49
C LEU A 130 4.06 17.94 1.58
N ALA A 131 5.29 18.38 1.85
CA ALA A 131 5.58 19.46 2.79
C ALA A 131 4.97 20.79 2.34
N TYR A 132 5.14 21.14 1.07
CA TYR A 132 4.53 22.33 0.47
C TYR A 132 3.01 22.33 0.62
N ALA A 133 2.35 21.20 0.32
CA ALA A 133 0.92 21.06 0.46
C ALA A 133 0.46 21.20 1.91
N TYR A 134 1.18 20.58 2.85
CA TYR A 134 0.90 20.67 4.27
C TYR A 134 0.96 22.12 4.78
N ASP A 135 1.98 22.88 4.39
CA ASP A 135 2.22 24.22 4.91
C ASP A 135 1.31 25.28 4.27
N ASN A 136 1.02 25.15 2.98
CA ASN A 136 0.45 26.25 2.19
C ASN A 136 -1.00 26.00 1.73
N LEU A 137 -1.43 24.74 1.60
CA LEU A 137 -2.69 24.41 0.92
C LEU A 137 -3.77 24.01 1.92
N ARG A 138 -4.40 25.03 2.51
CA ARG A 138 -5.40 24.88 3.58
C ARG A 138 -6.58 23.97 3.20
N TYR A 139 -6.97 23.96 1.92
CA TYR A 139 -8.09 23.20 1.40
C TYR A 139 -7.69 21.89 0.71
N VAL A 140 -6.41 21.52 0.74
CA VAL A 140 -5.94 20.20 0.31
C VAL A 140 -5.69 19.33 1.53
N LYS A 141 -6.27 18.12 1.54
CA LYS A 141 -5.96 17.10 2.55
C LYS A 141 -5.34 15.90 1.88
N LEU A 142 -4.21 15.44 2.41
CA LEU A 142 -3.48 14.29 1.89
C LEU A 142 -3.86 13.05 2.67
N LEU A 143 -4.22 11.98 1.97
CA LEU A 143 -4.48 10.67 2.55
C LEU A 143 -3.55 9.66 1.90
N LEU A 144 -2.61 9.12 2.65
CA LEU A 144 -1.60 8.19 2.13
C LEU A 144 -1.86 6.79 2.68
N SER A 145 -1.88 5.79 1.78
CA SER A 145 -1.93 4.38 2.12
C SER A 145 -0.61 3.72 1.75
N GLY A 146 -0.22 2.68 2.48
CA GLY A 146 0.94 1.85 2.17
C GLY A 146 0.87 0.47 2.81
N SER A 147 1.03 -0.56 1.99
CA SER A 147 1.06 -1.96 2.44
C SER A 147 2.40 -2.33 3.10
N GLU A 148 3.48 -1.68 2.69
CA GLU A 148 4.84 -1.78 3.22
C GLU A 148 5.16 -0.62 4.17
N VAL A 149 4.70 -0.73 5.42
CA VAL A 149 4.78 0.37 6.40
C VAL A 149 6.20 0.87 6.58
N GLY A 150 7.20 -0.02 6.72
CA GLY A 150 8.59 0.43 6.88
C GLY A 150 9.16 1.07 5.62
N VAL A 151 8.73 0.67 4.42
CA VAL A 151 9.13 1.36 3.17
C VAL A 151 8.48 2.74 3.09
N LEU A 152 7.20 2.86 3.47
CA LEU A 152 6.51 4.15 3.54
C LEU A 152 7.19 5.08 4.56
N ASP A 153 7.53 4.59 5.76
CA ASP A 153 8.20 5.37 6.80
C ASP A 153 9.57 5.88 6.32
N ARG A 154 10.34 5.02 5.62
CA ARG A 154 11.62 5.42 5.00
C ARG A 154 11.45 6.42 3.87
N PHE A 155 10.35 6.36 3.13
CA PHE A 155 10.05 7.33 2.09
C PHE A 155 9.72 8.70 2.70
N LEU A 156 8.83 8.74 3.69
CA LEU A 156 8.36 9.99 4.29
C LEU A 156 9.42 10.67 5.19
N ARG A 157 10.33 9.90 5.81
CA ARG A 157 11.43 10.41 6.66
C ARG A 157 10.97 11.38 7.75
N VAL A 158 9.82 11.12 8.36
CA VAL A 158 9.16 12.04 9.31
C VAL A 158 9.97 12.33 10.59
N ASN A 159 10.91 11.45 10.93
CA ASN A 159 11.78 11.55 12.12
C ASN A 159 13.20 12.04 11.80
N ASP A 160 13.47 12.43 10.55
CA ASP A 160 14.79 12.87 10.11
C ASP A 160 14.84 14.40 10.04
N PRO A 161 15.65 15.09 10.88
CA PRO A 161 15.71 16.56 10.93
C PRO A 161 15.99 17.25 9.58
N GLU A 162 16.66 16.57 8.66
CA GLU A 162 17.01 17.09 7.33
C GLU A 162 15.91 16.83 6.28
N ALA A 163 14.85 16.11 6.65
CA ALA A 163 13.78 15.75 5.71
C ALA A 163 12.68 16.83 5.65
N PRO A 164 12.08 17.06 4.45
CA PRO A 164 11.05 18.08 4.28
C PRO A 164 9.83 17.91 5.18
N LEU A 165 9.48 16.69 5.58
CA LEU A 165 8.31 16.40 6.41
C LEU A 165 8.58 16.43 7.92
N PHE A 166 9.83 16.66 8.34
CA PHE A 166 10.18 16.71 9.75
C PHE A 166 9.39 17.78 10.51
N GLY A 167 8.99 17.46 11.73
CA GLY A 167 8.24 18.37 12.61
C GLY A 167 6.78 18.63 12.22
N ARG A 168 6.29 18.05 11.11
CA ARG A 168 4.88 18.16 10.71
C ARG A 168 4.06 17.04 11.33
N TYR A 169 2.93 17.40 11.92
CA TYR A 169 2.04 16.43 12.52
C TYR A 169 1.38 15.57 11.44
N ILE A 170 1.57 14.26 11.51
CA ILE A 170 0.94 13.29 10.62
C ILE A 170 0.13 12.33 11.48
N HIS A 171 -1.15 12.18 11.13
CA HIS A 171 -2.02 11.23 11.80
C HIS A 171 -1.84 9.83 11.20
N PHE A 172 -1.29 8.90 11.98
CA PHE A 172 -1.08 7.52 11.55
C PHE A 172 -2.25 6.63 11.97
N VAL A 173 -2.92 6.02 10.99
CA VAL A 173 -3.94 4.99 11.22
C VAL A 173 -3.35 3.62 10.90
N ASN A 174 -3.11 2.83 11.93
CA ASN A 174 -2.56 1.48 11.80
C ASN A 174 -3.67 0.43 11.80
N THR A 175 -3.74 -0.35 10.73
CA THR A 175 -4.58 -1.56 10.67
C THR A 175 -3.89 -2.70 11.44
N ARG A 176 -4.65 -3.43 12.26
CA ARG A 176 -4.18 -4.61 12.99
C ARG A 176 -4.74 -5.92 12.43
N ARG A 177 -4.19 -7.05 12.87
CA ARG A 177 -4.84 -8.36 12.74
C ARG A 177 -6.15 -8.35 13.53
N LEU A 178 -7.15 -9.06 13.03
CA LEU A 178 -8.35 -9.38 13.78
C LEU A 178 -8.00 -10.39 14.89
N SER A 179 -8.67 -10.29 16.02
CA SER A 179 -8.68 -11.36 17.01
C SER A 179 -9.37 -12.61 16.43
N PRO A 180 -9.21 -13.80 17.05
CA PRO A 180 -9.92 -15.00 16.62
C PRO A 180 -11.44 -14.79 16.53
N ASP A 181 -12.03 -14.13 17.54
CA ASP A 181 -13.47 -13.87 17.59
C ASP A 181 -13.92 -12.90 16.48
N GLU A 182 -13.16 -11.81 16.27
CA GLU A 182 -13.43 -10.88 15.17
C GLU A 182 -13.28 -11.54 13.79
N SER A 183 -12.33 -12.47 13.65
CA SER A 183 -12.11 -13.21 12.41
C SER A 183 -13.27 -14.16 12.11
N LEU A 184 -13.78 -14.84 13.14
CA LEU A 184 -14.97 -15.69 13.04
C LEU A 184 -16.21 -14.89 12.69
N ASP A 185 -16.45 -13.77 13.38
CA ASP A 185 -17.58 -12.87 13.09
C ASP A 185 -17.48 -12.30 11.67
N PHE A 186 -16.29 -11.83 11.26
CA PHE A 186 -16.03 -11.34 9.91
C PHE A 186 -16.40 -12.38 8.82
N LEU A 187 -15.93 -13.61 8.98
CA LEU A 187 -16.23 -14.70 8.04
C LEU A 187 -17.72 -15.05 8.06
N ARG A 188 -18.34 -15.21 9.24
CA ARG A 188 -19.75 -15.57 9.38
C ARG A 188 -20.66 -14.57 8.69
N ARG A 189 -20.45 -13.26 8.94
CA ARG A 189 -21.21 -12.19 8.27
C ARG A 189 -21.00 -12.22 6.75
N GLY A 190 -19.77 -12.44 6.31
CA GLY A 190 -19.45 -12.57 4.88
C GLY A 190 -20.19 -13.73 4.22
N PHE A 191 -20.21 -14.91 4.83
CA PHE A 191 -20.92 -16.07 4.29
C PHE A 191 -22.44 -15.90 4.32
N GLU A 192 -22.98 -15.29 5.39
CA GLU A 192 -24.41 -15.02 5.54
C GLU A 192 -24.94 -14.12 4.42
N GLN A 193 -24.16 -13.13 3.97
CA GLN A 193 -24.51 -12.28 2.83
C GLN A 193 -24.73 -13.06 1.52
N TYR A 194 -24.14 -14.25 1.39
CA TYR A 194 -24.32 -15.15 0.25
C TYR A 194 -25.29 -16.31 0.55
N GLY A 195 -25.94 -16.31 1.72
CA GLY A 195 -26.82 -17.40 2.14
C GLY A 195 -26.10 -18.71 2.40
N VAL A 196 -24.77 -18.68 2.63
CA VAL A 196 -23.93 -19.85 2.84
C VAL A 196 -23.64 -20.02 4.33
N ARG A 197 -23.58 -21.27 4.81
CA ARG A 197 -23.21 -21.61 6.19
C ARG A 197 -22.15 -22.72 6.21
N PRO A 198 -20.86 -22.37 6.19
CA PRO A 198 -19.80 -23.35 6.35
C PRO A 198 -19.84 -23.98 7.76
N GLY A 199 -19.33 -25.20 7.90
CA GLY A 199 -19.23 -25.85 9.21
C GLY A 199 -18.30 -25.09 10.16
N ASP A 200 -18.61 -25.10 11.46
CA ASP A 200 -17.82 -24.38 12.46
C ASP A 200 -16.35 -24.85 12.52
N ASP A 201 -16.09 -26.16 12.37
CA ASP A 201 -14.73 -26.72 12.34
C ASP A 201 -13.88 -26.12 11.21
N PHE A 202 -14.49 -25.88 10.05
CA PHE A 202 -13.84 -25.25 8.90
C PHE A 202 -13.47 -23.80 9.22
N LEU A 203 -14.39 -23.04 9.80
CA LEU A 203 -14.18 -21.64 10.18
C LEU A 203 -13.08 -21.50 11.24
N VAL A 204 -13.14 -22.31 12.30
CA VAL A 204 -12.13 -22.31 13.38
C VAL A 204 -10.75 -22.64 12.83
N ARG A 205 -10.64 -23.66 11.96
CA ARG A 205 -9.35 -24.03 11.38
C ARG A 205 -8.81 -22.94 10.45
N ILE A 206 -9.63 -22.28 9.65
CA ILE A 206 -9.20 -21.13 8.83
C ILE A 206 -8.69 -19.98 9.70
N VAL A 207 -9.41 -19.64 10.76
CA VAL A 207 -9.02 -18.54 11.66
C VAL A 207 -7.67 -18.83 12.31
N ASN A 208 -7.45 -20.06 12.78
CA ASN A 208 -6.17 -20.49 13.34
C ASN A 208 -5.04 -20.45 12.30
N ASP A 209 -5.32 -20.84 11.05
CA ASP A 209 -4.32 -20.89 9.98
C ASP A 209 -3.96 -19.52 9.40
N LEU A 210 -4.84 -18.52 9.51
CA LEU A 210 -4.67 -17.20 8.91
C LEU A 210 -4.32 -16.09 9.90
N ASP A 211 -4.41 -16.37 11.21
CA ASP A 211 -4.02 -15.44 12.28
C ASP A 211 -4.60 -14.03 12.10
N GLY A 212 -5.89 -13.95 11.72
CA GLY A 212 -6.62 -12.68 11.65
C GLY A 212 -6.17 -11.69 10.57
N VAL A 213 -5.40 -12.12 9.56
CA VAL A 213 -5.05 -11.28 8.41
C VAL A 213 -6.28 -11.12 7.50
N ILE A 214 -6.94 -9.96 7.60
CA ILE A 214 -8.24 -9.66 6.94
C ILE A 214 -8.26 -10.05 5.47
N GLY A 215 -7.25 -9.70 4.69
CA GLY A 215 -7.24 -9.95 3.26
C GLY A 215 -7.07 -11.43 2.91
N TRP A 216 -6.48 -12.25 3.79
CA TRP A 216 -6.54 -13.71 3.61
C TRP A 216 -7.92 -14.26 3.96
N LEU A 217 -8.56 -13.75 5.01
CA LEU A 217 -9.94 -14.13 5.36
C LEU A 217 -10.91 -13.79 4.21
N THR A 218 -10.83 -12.58 3.65
CA THR A 218 -11.61 -12.18 2.46
C THR A 218 -11.33 -13.09 1.26
N TYR A 219 -10.05 -13.36 0.99
CA TYR A 219 -9.66 -14.18 -0.14
C TYR A 219 -10.17 -15.61 -0.04
N ILE A 220 -10.07 -16.24 1.14
CA ILE A 220 -10.60 -17.58 1.37
C ILE A 220 -12.13 -17.59 1.28
N GLY A 221 -12.81 -16.60 1.83
CA GLY A 221 -14.27 -16.47 1.67
C GLY A 221 -14.69 -16.45 0.19
N HIS A 222 -13.97 -15.69 -0.64
CA HIS A 222 -14.18 -15.69 -2.09
C HIS A 222 -13.92 -17.06 -2.72
N GLN A 223 -12.80 -17.71 -2.38
CA GLN A 223 -12.47 -19.05 -2.90
C GLN A 223 -13.55 -20.09 -2.55
N TYR A 224 -14.15 -19.98 -1.36
CA TYR A 224 -15.18 -20.91 -0.92
C TYR A 224 -16.52 -20.66 -1.64
N VAL A 225 -16.99 -19.41 -1.66
CA VAL A 225 -18.32 -19.07 -2.18
C VAL A 225 -18.37 -18.98 -3.70
N ILE A 226 -17.38 -18.31 -4.31
CA ILE A 226 -17.41 -17.98 -5.74
C ILE A 226 -16.76 -19.09 -6.57
N GLU A 227 -15.59 -19.58 -6.12
CA GLU A 227 -14.87 -20.65 -6.83
C GLU A 227 -15.35 -22.05 -6.41
N GLY A 228 -16.30 -22.14 -5.47
CA GLY A 228 -16.94 -23.38 -5.04
C GLY A 228 -16.04 -24.36 -4.29
N LYS A 229 -14.87 -23.93 -3.82
CA LYS A 229 -13.91 -24.79 -3.12
C LYS A 229 -14.41 -25.16 -1.74
N GLN A 230 -14.34 -26.44 -1.39
CA GLN A 230 -15.00 -26.95 -0.18
C GLN A 230 -14.02 -27.42 0.90
N SER A 231 -12.76 -27.67 0.55
CA SER A 231 -11.71 -28.04 1.50
C SER A 231 -10.80 -26.87 1.85
N ILE A 232 -10.16 -26.96 3.03
CA ILE A 232 -9.21 -25.96 3.53
C ILE A 232 -7.98 -25.90 2.62
N GLU A 233 -7.54 -27.06 2.14
CA GLU A 233 -6.40 -27.20 1.26
C GLU A 233 -6.66 -26.49 -0.08
N GLU A 234 -7.85 -26.65 -0.67
CA GLU A 234 -8.21 -26.00 -1.94
C GLU A 234 -8.25 -24.47 -1.84
N VAL A 235 -8.77 -23.93 -0.73
CA VAL A 235 -8.85 -22.47 -0.52
C VAL A 235 -7.49 -21.86 -0.16
N LEU A 236 -6.61 -22.62 0.50
CA LEU A 236 -5.28 -22.16 0.88
C LEU A 236 -4.27 -22.18 -0.27
N GLU A 237 -4.32 -23.17 -1.16
CA GLU A 237 -3.33 -23.33 -2.22
C GLU A 237 -3.13 -22.07 -3.09
N PRO A 238 -4.20 -21.41 -3.59
CA PRO A 238 -4.04 -20.16 -4.34
C PRO A 238 -3.48 -19.01 -3.51
N ALA A 239 -3.82 -18.94 -2.21
CA ALA A 239 -3.29 -17.92 -1.31
C ALA A 239 -1.77 -18.09 -1.14
N ILE A 240 -1.32 -19.35 -0.97
CA ILE A 240 0.10 -19.70 -0.91
C ILE A 240 0.80 -19.38 -2.23
N ALA A 241 0.20 -19.72 -3.37
CA ALA A 241 0.77 -19.42 -4.69
C ALA A 241 0.94 -17.91 -4.91
N LEU A 242 -0.02 -17.11 -4.46
CA LEU A 242 0.03 -15.66 -4.55
C LEU A 242 1.12 -15.06 -3.65
N ALA A 243 1.21 -15.51 -2.38
CA ALA A 243 2.28 -15.10 -1.47
C ALA A 243 3.67 -15.52 -1.98
N LEU A 244 3.78 -16.72 -2.56
CA LEU A 244 5.01 -17.22 -3.18
C LEU A 244 5.45 -16.35 -4.35
N ASN A 245 4.51 -15.90 -5.18
CA ASN A 245 4.83 -14.99 -6.29
C ASN A 245 5.34 -13.64 -5.80
N GLU A 246 4.70 -13.06 -4.77
CA GLU A 246 5.18 -11.82 -4.13
C GLU A 246 6.58 -11.98 -3.54
N LEU A 247 6.83 -13.10 -2.87
CA LEU A 247 8.12 -13.40 -2.28
C LEU A 247 9.21 -13.62 -3.34
N ARG A 248 8.89 -14.30 -4.45
CA ARG A 248 9.79 -14.43 -5.60
C ARG A 248 10.14 -13.07 -6.19
N ASN A 249 9.15 -12.20 -6.37
CA ASN A 249 9.36 -10.84 -6.86
C ASN A 249 10.27 -10.03 -5.92
N PHE A 250 10.09 -10.15 -4.61
CA PHE A 250 10.99 -9.54 -3.64
C PHE A 250 12.42 -10.06 -3.78
N LEU A 251 12.60 -11.37 -3.95
CA LEU A 251 13.91 -12.02 -4.04
C LEU A 251 14.63 -11.83 -5.38
N THR A 252 13.92 -11.42 -6.44
CA THR A 252 14.48 -11.20 -7.77
C THR A 252 15.62 -10.18 -7.72
N ASN A 253 16.78 -10.54 -8.26
CA ASN A 253 18.01 -9.72 -8.26
C ASN A 253 18.51 -9.31 -6.86
N ARG A 254 18.08 -9.99 -5.78
CA ARG A 254 18.55 -9.76 -4.41
C ARG A 254 19.52 -10.87 -3.94
N SER A 255 20.25 -10.57 -2.87
CA SER A 255 21.26 -11.47 -2.29
C SER A 255 20.69 -12.86 -1.95
N PRO A 256 21.41 -13.96 -2.24
CA PRO A 256 21.03 -15.30 -1.81
C PRO A 256 20.84 -15.44 -0.29
N ARG A 257 21.48 -14.56 0.52
CA ARG A 257 21.35 -14.52 1.98
C ARG A 257 19.91 -14.40 2.45
N TYR A 258 19.03 -13.73 1.69
CA TYR A 258 17.62 -13.65 2.04
C TYR A 258 16.96 -15.04 2.09
N ARG A 259 17.30 -15.96 1.17
CA ARG A 259 16.74 -17.31 1.18
C ARG A 259 17.20 -18.11 2.40
N VAL A 260 18.44 -17.92 2.84
CA VAL A 260 18.95 -18.54 4.07
C VAL A 260 18.19 -18.01 5.29
N LEU A 261 18.06 -16.68 5.42
CA LEU A 261 17.31 -16.07 6.52
C LEU A 261 15.85 -16.53 6.56
N LEU A 262 15.17 -16.56 5.41
CA LEU A 262 13.78 -17.03 5.34
C LEU A 262 13.62 -18.48 5.85
N LYS A 263 14.61 -19.34 5.58
CA LYS A 263 14.62 -20.73 6.09
C LYS A 263 14.85 -20.83 7.59
N GLU A 264 15.46 -19.81 8.22
CA GLU A 264 15.66 -19.79 9.67
C GLU A 264 14.47 -19.17 10.42
N LEU A 265 13.76 -18.23 9.79
CA LEU A 265 12.70 -17.42 10.39
C LEU A 265 11.33 -18.11 10.49
N PHE A 266 11.27 -19.44 10.31
CA PHE A 266 10.05 -20.23 10.59
C PHE A 266 9.68 -20.21 12.07
N VAL A 267 10.69 -20.13 12.94
CA VAL A 267 10.54 -19.94 14.38
C VAL A 267 11.18 -18.62 14.76
N ARG A 268 10.90 -18.15 15.99
CA ARG A 268 11.59 -16.97 16.51
C ARG A 268 13.09 -17.26 16.61
N ARG A 269 13.90 -16.35 16.08
CA ARG A 269 15.36 -16.42 16.10
C ARG A 269 15.95 -15.13 16.60
N SER A 270 16.95 -15.23 17.45
CA SER A 270 17.78 -14.10 17.89
C SER A 270 18.72 -13.63 16.77
N TRP A 271 19.25 -12.41 16.93
CA TRP A 271 20.29 -11.88 16.05
C TRP A 271 21.50 -12.83 15.90
N ARG A 272 21.94 -13.44 17.00
CA ARG A 272 23.12 -14.30 17.04
C ARG A 272 22.92 -15.57 16.23
N GLU A 273 21.75 -16.20 16.33
CA GLU A 273 21.42 -17.40 15.56
C GLU A 273 21.38 -17.11 14.05
N LEU A 274 20.75 -16.00 13.65
CA LEU A 274 20.67 -15.61 12.24
C LEU A 274 22.03 -15.27 11.65
N LYS A 275 22.90 -14.62 12.44
CA LYS A 275 24.29 -14.36 12.05
C LYS A 275 25.04 -15.66 11.83
N ALA A 276 25.00 -16.57 12.81
CA ALA A 276 25.66 -17.87 12.72
C ALA A 276 25.18 -18.68 11.52
N ALA A 277 23.87 -18.72 11.25
CA ALA A 277 23.32 -19.44 10.11
C ALA A 277 23.84 -18.91 8.76
N LEU A 278 23.96 -17.59 8.61
CA LEU A 278 24.55 -17.01 7.40
C LEU A 278 26.06 -17.27 7.29
N GLU A 279 26.80 -17.20 8.40
CA GLU A 279 28.24 -17.47 8.42
C GLU A 279 28.55 -18.94 8.06
N ILE A 280 27.72 -19.87 8.55
CA ILE A 280 27.77 -21.29 8.17
C ILE A 280 27.48 -21.46 6.68
N ALA A 281 26.42 -20.82 6.18
CA ALA A 281 26.03 -20.93 4.77
C ALA A 281 27.07 -20.36 3.80
N GLU A 282 27.83 -19.34 4.20
CA GLU A 282 28.86 -18.70 3.35
C GLU A 282 30.29 -19.17 3.62
N GLY A 283 30.53 -19.91 4.71
CA GLY A 283 31.86 -20.33 5.15
C GLY A 283 32.77 -19.16 5.55
N LYS A 284 32.21 -17.98 5.87
CA LYS A 284 32.98 -16.79 6.24
C LYS A 284 32.22 -15.88 7.21
N PRO A 285 32.93 -15.05 8.01
CA PRO A 285 32.30 -14.10 8.91
C PRO A 285 31.45 -13.06 8.19
N ILE A 286 30.36 -12.63 8.83
CA ILE A 286 29.49 -11.57 8.32
C ILE A 286 29.50 -10.38 9.27
N ASN A 287 29.69 -9.18 8.73
CA ASN A 287 29.62 -7.98 9.55
C ASN A 287 28.17 -7.67 9.96
N ASP A 288 28.00 -7.09 11.15
CA ASP A 288 26.69 -6.81 11.74
C ASP A 288 25.87 -5.82 10.89
N LYS A 289 26.53 -4.88 10.21
CA LYS A 289 25.87 -3.95 9.28
C LYS A 289 25.18 -4.68 8.12
N SER A 290 25.76 -5.76 7.61
CA SER A 290 25.18 -6.54 6.52
C SER A 290 23.94 -7.28 6.99
N LEU A 291 24.00 -7.94 8.15
CA LEU A 291 22.83 -8.61 8.72
C LEU A 291 21.73 -7.59 9.05
N TYR A 292 22.09 -6.42 9.58
CA TYR A 292 21.16 -5.33 9.86
C TYR A 292 20.38 -4.92 8.60
N VAL A 293 21.09 -4.68 7.49
CA VAL A 293 20.46 -4.28 6.23
C VAL A 293 19.50 -5.35 5.72
N LEU A 294 19.90 -6.62 5.75
CA LEU A 294 19.04 -7.72 5.29
C LEU A 294 17.77 -7.85 6.15
N LEU A 295 17.90 -7.86 7.47
CA LEU A 295 16.75 -7.99 8.37
C LEU A 295 15.85 -6.77 8.29
N LYS A 296 16.43 -5.57 8.19
CA LYS A 296 15.68 -4.33 8.01
C LYS A 296 14.86 -4.35 6.73
N GLU A 297 15.42 -4.81 5.62
CA GLU A 297 14.67 -4.97 4.37
C GLU A 297 13.50 -5.95 4.52
N LEU A 298 13.72 -7.11 5.15
CA LEU A 298 12.63 -8.06 5.40
C LEU A 298 11.51 -7.46 6.27
N ILE A 299 11.87 -6.68 7.29
CA ILE A 299 10.91 -6.00 8.16
C ILE A 299 10.16 -4.89 7.43
N ASP A 300 10.89 -4.05 6.70
CA ASP A 300 10.31 -2.87 6.05
C ASP A 300 9.31 -3.28 4.96
N HIS A 301 9.58 -4.38 4.26
CA HIS A 301 8.66 -4.99 3.29
C HIS A 301 7.54 -5.85 3.94
N GLY A 302 7.53 -6.00 5.27
CA GLY A 302 6.52 -6.74 6.03
C GLY A 302 6.60 -8.26 5.88
N ILE A 303 7.77 -8.79 5.48
CA ILE A 303 8.05 -10.23 5.34
C ILE A 303 8.41 -10.84 6.70
N ALA A 304 9.15 -10.10 7.51
CA ALA A 304 9.51 -10.47 8.87
C ALA A 304 9.01 -9.43 9.87
N GLU A 305 8.85 -9.84 11.13
CA GLU A 305 8.58 -8.97 12.26
C GLU A 305 9.62 -9.20 13.36
N LYS A 306 9.87 -8.16 14.15
CA LYS A 306 10.77 -8.23 15.32
C LYS A 306 9.95 -8.03 16.58
N ALA A 307 10.00 -8.99 17.50
CA ALA A 307 9.37 -8.92 18.81
C ALA A 307 10.34 -9.48 19.86
N ASN A 308 10.52 -8.78 20.98
CA ASN A 308 11.39 -9.20 22.08
C ASN A 308 12.82 -9.58 21.63
N GLU A 309 13.41 -8.77 20.74
CA GLU A 309 14.73 -9.00 20.14
C GLU A 309 14.86 -10.22 19.21
N GLU A 310 13.78 -10.94 18.98
CA GLU A 310 13.71 -12.07 18.07
C GLU A 310 12.99 -11.70 16.78
N TYR A 311 13.30 -12.43 15.72
CA TYR A 311 12.77 -12.24 14.38
C TYR A 311 11.99 -13.48 13.95
N VAL A 312 10.87 -13.27 13.24
CA VAL A 312 10.04 -14.35 12.68
C VAL A 312 9.34 -13.88 11.40
N ILE A 313 8.94 -14.79 10.53
CA ILE A 313 8.08 -14.48 9.38
C ILE A 313 6.75 -13.90 9.89
N ALA A 314 6.34 -12.75 9.34
CA ALA A 314 5.23 -11.94 9.83
C ALA A 314 3.82 -12.44 9.41
N ASP A 315 3.72 -13.45 8.54
CA ASP A 315 2.44 -13.89 7.99
C ASP A 315 2.41 -15.43 7.86
N PRO A 316 1.39 -16.12 8.39
CA PRO A 316 1.27 -17.58 8.30
C PRO A 316 1.26 -18.13 6.87
N ILE A 317 0.61 -17.45 5.93
CA ILE A 317 0.58 -17.85 4.51
C ILE A 317 1.94 -17.62 3.87
N LEU A 318 2.64 -16.55 4.24
CA LEU A 318 4.01 -16.33 3.79
C LEU A 318 4.95 -17.43 4.32
N LYS A 319 4.76 -17.87 5.56
CA LYS A 319 5.49 -19.00 6.13
C LYS A 319 5.25 -20.29 5.32
N LYS A 320 4.00 -20.57 4.93
CA LYS A 320 3.68 -21.69 4.02
C LYS A 320 4.30 -21.50 2.63
N ALA A 321 4.35 -20.28 2.11
CA ALA A 321 4.99 -19.97 0.82
C ALA A 321 6.51 -20.18 0.84
N VAL A 322 7.19 -19.86 1.95
CA VAL A 322 8.64 -20.09 2.10
C VAL A 322 9.01 -21.57 2.01
N LEU A 323 8.11 -22.50 2.38
CA LEU A 323 8.35 -23.94 2.18
C LEU A 323 8.35 -24.37 0.71
N LYS A 324 7.79 -23.54 -0.19
CA LYS A 324 7.70 -23.77 -1.64
C LYS A 324 8.73 -22.97 -2.44
N LEU A 325 9.67 -22.30 -1.76
CA LEU A 325 10.82 -21.59 -2.35
C LEU A 325 11.96 -22.54 -2.68
#